data_AF-A0A962VRI3-F1
#
_entry.id   AF-A0A962VRI3-F1
#
_cell.length_a   1.000
_cell.length_b   1.000
_cell.length_c   1.000
_cell.angle_alpha   90.00
_cell.angle_beta   90.00
_cell.angle_gamma   90.00
#
_symmetry.space_group_name_H-M   'P 1'
#
loop_
_entity.id
_entity.type
_entity.pdbx_description
1 polymer ?
#
loop_
_entity_poly.entity_id
_entity_poly.type
_entity_poly.pdbx_seq_one_letter_code
_entity_poly.pdbx_strand_id
1 'polypeptide(L)'
;MAYGLSQPVIMVKIHVTALPGLDLPRLDAALRSYVTEPYPIPAMVEVDASRGLLERLHYWHSALQREYGVPVFGVCRIGNPRPDPEDARAAYYPLVLPCVHARASQAALEWVIKSINLLVTRDSLDQEEEDLLQEGLLALRSAFEPVALGSTNTIHFLAAAAQLGMQVTRLAPDLYLVGQGRFGRRLLSSITDATPAIGARMAGNKLLSAQVLGQFGMPVPFHIVVESEEQAVAAAGKIGYPVVVKPAGEEQGRGVFAGLRSESSVRRAYNEAARFNSATMVEKHYHGE
;
A
#
# COMPACT_ATOMS: atom_id res chain seq x y z
N MET A 1 7.56 -17.74 -14.24
CA MET A 1 6.31 -18.24 -13.62
C MET A 1 6.50 -19.71 -13.31
N ALA A 2 6.21 -20.15 -12.08
CA ALA A 2 6.28 -21.55 -11.66
C ALA A 2 4.94 -21.96 -11.06
N TYR A 3 4.58 -23.24 -11.14
CA TYR A 3 3.37 -23.81 -10.51
C TYR A 3 2.03 -23.17 -10.96
N GLY A 4 2.01 -22.54 -12.14
CA GLY A 4 0.82 -21.84 -12.67
C GLY A 4 0.46 -20.55 -11.91
N LEU A 5 1.39 -19.99 -11.14
CA LEU A 5 1.17 -18.78 -10.35
C LEU A 5 1.69 -17.52 -11.08
N SER A 6 0.96 -16.42 -10.91
CA SER A 6 1.21 -15.12 -11.56
C SER A 6 2.31 -14.30 -10.90
N GLN A 7 2.62 -14.57 -9.62
CA GLN A 7 3.66 -13.89 -8.86
C GLN A 7 4.89 -14.79 -8.66
N PRO A 8 6.07 -14.21 -8.36
CA PRO A 8 7.19 -14.96 -7.80
C PRO A 8 6.75 -15.73 -6.55
N VAL A 9 7.47 -16.81 -6.22
CA VAL A 9 7.11 -17.69 -5.13
C VAL A 9 8.30 -18.05 -4.27
N ILE A 10 8.05 -18.32 -2.99
CA ILE A 10 8.96 -19.09 -2.13
C ILE A 10 8.38 -20.48 -1.92
N MET A 11 9.27 -21.48 -1.84
CA MET A 11 8.91 -22.85 -1.49
C MET A 11 9.33 -23.10 -0.05
N VAL A 12 8.38 -23.55 0.77
CA VAL A 12 8.62 -23.82 2.19
C VAL A 12 8.06 -25.18 2.55
N LYS A 13 8.60 -25.78 3.61
CA LYS A 13 8.04 -26.98 4.24
C LYS A 13 7.49 -26.55 5.59
N ILE A 14 6.19 -26.75 5.81
CA ILE A 14 5.54 -26.44 7.07
C ILE A 14 5.24 -27.75 7.79
N HIS A 15 5.75 -27.88 9.00
CA HIS A 15 5.51 -29.02 9.87
C HIS A 15 4.26 -28.74 10.70
N VAL A 16 3.29 -29.66 10.67
CA VAL A 16 2.03 -29.54 11.38
C VAL A 16 1.83 -30.81 12.19
N THR A 17 1.86 -30.67 13.51
CA THR A 17 1.46 -31.72 14.45
C THR A 17 -0.07 -31.76 14.53
N ALA A 18 -0.68 -32.92 14.78
CA ALA A 18 -2.13 -33.05 14.89
C ALA A 18 -2.74 -32.08 15.92
N LEU A 19 -3.72 -31.29 15.51
CA LEU A 19 -4.39 -30.27 16.32
C LEU A 19 -5.89 -30.59 16.51
N PRO A 20 -6.25 -31.47 17.46
CA PRO A 20 -7.66 -31.72 17.77
C PRO A 20 -8.29 -30.45 18.37
N GLY A 21 -9.42 -30.01 17.82
CA GLY A 21 -10.19 -28.87 18.38
C GLY A 21 -9.72 -27.47 17.94
N LEU A 22 -9.03 -27.35 16.80
CA LEU A 22 -8.61 -26.06 16.26
C LEU A 22 -9.81 -25.16 15.92
N ASP A 23 -9.91 -24.02 16.61
CA ASP A 23 -10.92 -22.98 16.37
C ASP A 23 -10.34 -21.88 15.46
N LEU A 24 -10.52 -22.05 14.15
CA LEU A 24 -10.04 -21.09 13.14
C LEU A 24 -10.74 -19.71 13.25
N PRO A 25 -12.06 -19.60 13.48
CA PRO A 25 -12.70 -18.31 13.75
C PRO A 25 -12.09 -17.53 14.92
N ARG A 26 -11.77 -18.20 16.04
CA ARG A 26 -11.09 -17.59 17.19
C ARG A 26 -9.68 -17.11 16.81
N LEU A 27 -8.92 -17.94 16.10
CA LEU A 27 -7.60 -17.58 15.60
C LEU A 27 -7.66 -16.34 14.68
N ASP A 28 -8.60 -16.32 13.76
CA ASP A 28 -8.82 -15.21 12.83
C ASP A 28 -9.20 -13.92 13.57
N ALA A 29 -10.04 -14.01 14.61
CA ALA A 29 -10.41 -12.87 15.45
C ALA A 29 -9.21 -12.31 16.22
N ALA A 30 -8.35 -13.18 16.75
CA ALA A 30 -7.13 -12.76 17.44
C ALA A 30 -6.13 -12.10 16.48
N LEU A 31 -5.86 -12.68 15.31
CA LEU A 31 -4.92 -12.08 14.36
C LEU A 31 -5.41 -10.74 13.78
N ARG A 32 -6.74 -10.52 13.71
CA ARG A 32 -7.32 -9.21 13.35
C ARG A 32 -7.00 -8.09 14.34
N SER A 33 -6.66 -8.37 15.60
CA SER A 33 -6.24 -7.30 16.53
C SER A 33 -4.84 -6.78 16.23
N TYR A 34 -4.06 -7.50 15.42
CA TYR A 34 -2.69 -7.16 15.04
C TYR A 34 -2.58 -6.65 13.61
N VAL A 35 -3.39 -7.16 12.68
CA VAL A 35 -3.28 -6.90 11.25
C VAL A 35 -4.58 -6.32 10.70
N THR A 36 -4.52 -5.08 10.21
CA THR A 36 -5.67 -4.37 9.64
C THR A 36 -5.85 -4.74 8.15
N GLU A 37 -6.42 -5.91 7.91
CA GLU A 37 -6.63 -6.44 6.55
C GLU A 37 -8.07 -6.19 6.05
N PRO A 38 -8.28 -5.34 5.01
CA PRO A 38 -9.61 -5.11 4.44
C PRO A 38 -10.16 -6.25 3.56
N TYR A 39 -9.32 -7.16 3.04
CA TYR A 39 -9.80 -8.26 2.20
C TYR A 39 -10.47 -9.36 3.05
N PRO A 40 -11.57 -9.98 2.58
CA PRO A 40 -12.23 -11.02 3.34
C PRO A 40 -11.36 -12.28 3.40
N ILE A 41 -11.42 -12.96 4.55
CA ILE A 41 -10.83 -14.28 4.72
C ILE A 41 -11.58 -15.25 3.79
N PRO A 42 -10.88 -16.01 2.93
CA PRO A 42 -11.52 -16.98 2.04
C PRO A 42 -12.38 -17.98 2.82
N ALA A 43 -13.57 -18.26 2.29
CA ALA A 43 -14.40 -19.35 2.77
C ALA A 43 -13.63 -20.66 2.65
N MET A 44 -13.63 -21.46 3.72
CA MET A 44 -12.90 -22.73 3.73
C MET A 44 -13.56 -23.73 2.79
N VAL A 45 -12.73 -24.47 2.06
CA VAL A 45 -13.16 -25.70 1.39
C VAL A 45 -12.80 -26.83 2.35
N GLU A 46 -13.80 -27.39 3.05
CA GLU A 46 -13.57 -28.40 4.08
C GLU A 46 -12.92 -29.66 3.48
N VAL A 47 -11.64 -29.88 3.81
CA VAL A 47 -10.90 -31.10 3.49
C VAL A 47 -10.33 -31.73 4.77
N ASP A 48 -9.59 -30.95 5.57
CA ASP A 48 -9.10 -31.34 6.90
C ASP A 48 -8.62 -30.10 7.70
N ALA A 49 -8.47 -30.23 9.03
CA ALA A 49 -8.09 -29.13 9.93
C ALA A 49 -6.69 -28.57 9.66
N SER A 50 -5.73 -29.43 9.31
CA SER A 50 -4.34 -29.03 9.01
C SER A 50 -4.29 -28.18 7.74
N ARG A 51 -5.05 -28.55 6.72
CA ARG A 51 -5.17 -27.78 5.48
C ARG A 51 -5.86 -26.44 5.72
N GLY A 52 -6.91 -26.41 6.54
CA GLY A 52 -7.55 -25.16 6.96
C GLY A 52 -6.57 -24.21 7.66
N LEU A 53 -5.71 -24.73 8.55
CA LEU A 53 -4.66 -23.96 9.19
C LEU A 53 -3.64 -23.41 8.18
N LEU A 54 -3.21 -24.22 7.20
CA LEU A 54 -2.26 -23.80 6.18
C LEU A 54 -2.86 -22.74 5.23
N GLU A 55 -4.17 -22.80 4.97
CA GLU A 55 -4.89 -21.75 4.24
C GLU A 55 -4.92 -20.44 5.05
N ARG A 56 -5.13 -20.50 6.36
CA ARG A 56 -5.02 -19.33 7.25
C ARG A 56 -3.61 -18.79 7.35
N LEU A 57 -2.61 -19.66 7.46
CA LEU A 57 -1.20 -19.30 7.43
C LEU A 57 -0.90 -18.48 6.17
N HIS A 58 -1.32 -18.95 5.00
CA HIS A 58 -1.14 -18.22 3.74
C HIS A 58 -1.90 -16.88 3.72
N TYR A 59 -3.16 -16.86 4.16
CA TYR A 59 -3.96 -15.65 4.20
C TYR A 59 -3.28 -14.58 5.05
N TRP A 60 -2.93 -14.90 6.30
CA TRP A 60 -2.31 -13.97 7.24
C TRP A 60 -0.90 -13.56 6.82
N HIS A 61 -0.14 -14.49 6.23
CA HIS A 61 1.16 -14.21 5.58
C HIS A 61 1.05 -13.14 4.49
N SER A 62 0.02 -13.25 3.64
CA SER A 62 -0.20 -12.29 2.55
C SER A 62 -0.79 -10.98 3.09
N ALA A 63 -1.66 -11.06 4.10
CA ALA A 63 -2.33 -9.92 4.69
C ALA A 63 -1.37 -8.97 5.39
N LEU A 64 -0.50 -9.52 6.23
CA LEU A 64 0.55 -8.78 6.91
C LEU A 64 1.43 -8.02 5.90
N GLN A 65 1.82 -8.65 4.80
CA GLN A 65 2.59 -7.98 3.74
C GLN A 65 1.81 -6.82 3.08
N ARG A 66 0.50 -6.98 2.83
CA ARG A 66 -0.33 -5.95 2.20
C ARG A 66 -0.58 -4.76 3.12
N GLU A 67 -0.71 -4.97 4.43
CA GLU A 67 -0.83 -3.90 5.42
C GLU A 67 0.34 -2.91 5.33
N TYR A 68 1.55 -3.43 5.10
CA TYR A 68 2.75 -2.61 4.88
C TYR A 68 3.02 -2.28 3.41
N GLY A 69 2.01 -2.35 2.54
CA GLY A 69 2.11 -1.88 1.16
C GLY A 69 2.81 -2.84 0.19
N VAL A 70 3.07 -4.10 0.57
CA VAL A 70 3.69 -5.11 -0.29
C VAL A 70 2.60 -5.90 -1.04
N PRO A 71 2.55 -5.85 -2.39
CA PRO A 71 1.40 -6.35 -3.16
C PRO A 71 1.43 -7.87 -3.37
N VAL A 72 1.15 -8.65 -2.32
CA VAL A 72 1.01 -10.11 -2.40
C VAL A 72 -0.47 -10.48 -2.53
N PHE A 73 -0.89 -10.93 -3.71
CA PHE A 73 -2.28 -11.28 -4.02
C PHE A 73 -2.44 -12.67 -4.65
N GLY A 74 -1.33 -13.38 -4.88
CA GLY A 74 -1.35 -14.73 -5.44
C GLY A 74 -1.99 -15.74 -4.49
N VAL A 75 -2.27 -16.91 -5.03
CA VAL A 75 -2.78 -18.05 -4.26
C VAL A 75 -1.64 -18.98 -3.83
N CYS A 76 -1.76 -19.60 -2.66
CA CYS A 76 -0.87 -20.67 -2.25
C CYS A 76 -1.22 -22.00 -2.93
N ARG A 77 -0.20 -22.81 -3.24
CA ARG A 77 -0.37 -24.23 -3.53
C ARG A 77 0.13 -25.05 -2.34
N ILE A 78 -0.77 -25.81 -1.75
CA ILE A 78 -0.47 -26.75 -0.65
C ILE A 78 -0.35 -28.15 -1.27
N GLY A 79 0.82 -28.77 -1.16
CA GLY A 79 1.03 -30.14 -1.60
C GLY A 79 0.56 -31.16 -0.58
N ASN A 80 0.55 -32.43 -0.98
CA ASN A 80 0.10 -33.54 -0.12
C ASN A 80 1.00 -33.66 1.14
N PRO A 81 0.40 -34.00 2.29
CA PRO A 81 1.17 -34.26 3.51
C PRO A 81 2.15 -35.40 3.30
N ARG A 82 3.30 -35.29 3.95
CA ARG A 82 4.30 -36.35 4.05
C ARG A 82 4.61 -36.60 5.52
N PRO A 83 4.84 -37.86 5.94
CA PRO A 83 5.22 -38.16 7.31
C PRO A 83 6.45 -37.37 7.72
N ASP A 84 6.40 -36.81 8.93
CA ASP A 84 7.58 -36.20 9.53
C ASP A 84 8.56 -37.31 9.97
N PRO A 85 9.86 -37.23 9.61
CA PRO A 85 10.84 -38.23 10.01
C PRO A 85 11.16 -38.21 11.52
N GLU A 86 10.90 -37.10 12.21
CA GLU A 86 11.26 -36.89 13.62
C GLU A 86 10.06 -37.00 14.57
N ASP A 87 8.84 -36.72 14.10
CA ASP A 87 7.61 -36.81 14.91
C ASP A 87 6.51 -37.62 14.21
N ALA A 88 6.22 -38.82 14.72
CA ALA A 88 5.17 -39.70 14.18
C ALA A 88 3.74 -39.11 14.24
N ARG A 89 3.52 -38.04 15.02
CA ARG A 89 2.25 -37.30 15.11
C ARG A 89 2.20 -36.08 14.21
N ALA A 90 3.30 -35.76 13.52
CA ALA A 90 3.41 -34.65 12.61
C ALA A 90 3.48 -35.09 11.15
N ALA A 91 3.06 -34.18 10.28
CA ALA A 91 3.31 -34.27 8.86
C ALA A 91 3.89 -32.94 8.38
N TYR A 92 4.76 -33.00 7.38
CA TYR A 92 5.21 -31.80 6.68
C TYR A 92 4.47 -31.62 5.36
N TYR A 93 4.14 -30.37 5.07
CA TYR A 93 3.43 -29.93 3.87
C TYR A 93 4.36 -29.06 3.03
N PRO A 94 4.65 -29.43 1.78
CA PRO A 94 5.33 -28.52 0.86
C PRO A 94 4.33 -27.44 0.41
N LEU A 95 4.67 -26.18 0.67
CA LEU A 95 3.88 -25.02 0.25
C LEU A 95 4.64 -24.22 -0.81
N VAL A 96 3.89 -23.74 -1.80
CA VAL A 96 4.33 -22.71 -2.72
C VAL A 96 3.57 -21.44 -2.36
N LEU A 97 4.26 -20.48 -1.74
CA LEU A 97 3.68 -19.22 -1.30
C LEU A 97 4.02 -18.10 -2.28
N PRO A 98 3.07 -17.24 -2.66
CA PRO A 98 3.37 -16.05 -3.45
C PRO A 98 4.22 -15.07 -2.63
N CYS A 99 5.13 -14.38 -3.31
CA CYS A 99 5.95 -13.35 -2.71
C CYS A 99 6.32 -12.27 -3.73
N VAL A 100 6.56 -11.05 -3.23
CA VAL A 100 7.23 -9.99 -4.01
C VAL A 100 8.73 -10.01 -3.74
N HIS A 101 9.13 -10.26 -2.50
CA HIS A 101 10.52 -10.31 -2.06
C HIS A 101 10.72 -11.45 -1.06
N ALA A 102 11.68 -12.34 -1.33
CA ALA A 102 11.83 -13.59 -0.58
C ALA A 102 12.11 -13.38 0.92
N ARG A 103 13.06 -12.49 1.27
CA ARG A 103 13.43 -12.25 2.69
C ARG A 103 12.30 -11.59 3.49
N ALA A 104 11.57 -10.68 2.86
CA ALA A 104 10.43 -10.01 3.50
C ALA A 104 9.29 -11.01 3.72
N SER A 105 9.01 -11.83 2.70
CA SER A 105 8.04 -12.91 2.78
C SER A 105 8.41 -13.97 3.82
N GLN A 106 9.70 -14.26 4.01
CA GLN A 106 10.18 -15.17 5.05
C GLN A 106 9.96 -14.58 6.45
N ALA A 107 10.36 -13.33 6.68
CA ALA A 107 10.14 -12.67 7.97
C ALA A 107 8.65 -12.60 8.34
N ALA A 108 7.79 -12.29 7.35
CA ALA A 108 6.33 -12.33 7.51
C ALA A 108 5.85 -13.72 7.93
N LEU A 109 6.36 -14.77 7.27
CA LEU A 109 5.98 -16.16 7.56
C LEU A 109 6.41 -16.58 8.97
N GLU A 110 7.63 -16.24 9.37
CA GLU A 110 8.15 -16.53 10.71
C GLU A 110 7.28 -15.89 11.81
N TRP A 111 6.90 -14.62 11.63
CA TRP A 111 6.01 -13.94 12.56
C TRP A 111 4.63 -14.59 12.62
N VAL A 112 4.02 -14.91 11.47
CA VAL A 112 2.69 -15.55 11.43
C VAL A 112 2.73 -16.94 12.06
N ILE A 113 3.75 -17.76 11.79
CA ILE A 113 3.91 -19.09 12.42
C ILE A 113 4.02 -18.94 13.94
N LYS A 114 4.86 -18.02 14.42
CA LYS A 114 5.02 -17.75 15.85
C LYS A 114 3.70 -17.33 16.50
N SER A 115 2.98 -16.42 15.86
CA SER A 115 1.69 -15.92 16.33
C SER A 115 0.64 -17.02 16.38
N ILE A 116 0.52 -17.82 15.31
CA ILE A 116 -0.39 -18.98 15.26
C ILE A 116 -0.05 -19.98 16.36
N ASN A 117 1.23 -20.31 16.56
CA ASN A 117 1.63 -21.27 17.58
C ASN A 117 1.24 -20.80 19.00
N LEU A 118 1.45 -19.52 19.31
CA LEU A 118 1.01 -18.95 20.59
C LEU A 118 -0.52 -18.99 20.71
N LEU A 119 -1.24 -18.48 19.71
CA LEU A 119 -2.70 -18.34 19.74
C LEU A 119 -3.47 -19.66 19.72
N VAL A 120 -2.88 -20.72 19.15
CA VAL A 120 -3.50 -22.07 19.11
C VAL A 120 -3.22 -22.85 20.41
N THR A 121 -2.11 -22.57 21.09
CA THR A 121 -1.72 -23.31 22.31
C THR A 121 -2.13 -22.62 23.61
N ARG A 122 -2.49 -21.33 23.55
CA ARG A 122 -2.87 -20.51 24.69
C ARG A 122 -4.34 -20.12 24.62
N ASP A 123 -5.01 -20.11 25.78
CA ASP A 123 -6.34 -19.53 25.86
C ASP A 123 -6.33 -17.99 25.89
N SER A 124 -5.31 -17.42 26.49
CA SER A 124 -5.05 -15.98 26.53
C SER A 124 -3.54 -15.77 26.54
N LEU A 125 -3.09 -14.70 25.90
CA LEU A 125 -1.70 -14.26 25.97
C LEU A 125 -1.48 -13.47 27.26
N ASP A 126 -0.31 -13.62 27.87
CA ASP A 126 0.14 -12.69 28.90
C ASP A 126 0.79 -11.44 28.27
N GLN A 127 1.11 -10.45 29.11
CA GLN A 127 1.68 -9.19 28.63
C GLN A 127 3.01 -9.39 27.90
N GLU A 128 3.84 -10.34 28.34
CA GLU A 128 5.14 -10.61 27.72
C GLU A 128 4.97 -11.23 26.33
N GLU A 129 4.03 -12.17 26.19
CA GLU A 129 3.65 -12.76 24.90
C GLU A 129 3.03 -11.71 23.95
N GLU A 130 2.20 -10.80 24.46
CA GLU A 130 1.63 -9.69 23.67
C GLU A 130 2.71 -8.72 23.18
N ASP A 131 3.60 -8.27 24.08
CA ASP A 131 4.71 -7.36 23.77
C ASP A 131 5.63 -7.98 22.72
N LEU A 132 5.93 -9.27 22.85
CA LEU A 132 6.75 -10.03 21.90
C LEU A 132 6.17 -10.06 20.48
N LEU A 133 4.83 -10.15 20.35
CA LEU A 133 4.18 -10.09 19.04
C LEU A 133 4.23 -8.68 18.45
N GLN A 134 4.00 -7.65 19.27
CA GLN A 134 4.06 -6.24 18.87
C GLN A 134 5.47 -5.82 18.43
N GLU A 135 6.50 -6.20 19.18
CA GLU A 135 7.90 -5.98 18.80
C GLU A 135 8.24 -6.65 17.47
N GLY A 136 7.72 -7.86 17.25
CA GLY A 136 7.84 -8.56 15.97
C GLY A 136 7.25 -7.77 14.79
N LEU A 137 6.06 -7.17 14.97
CA LEU A 137 5.43 -6.32 13.94
C LEU A 137 6.25 -5.07 13.67
N LEU A 138 6.77 -4.42 14.71
CA LEU A 138 7.65 -3.27 14.57
C LEU A 138 8.92 -3.60 13.78
N ALA A 139 9.52 -4.77 14.03
CA ALA A 139 10.69 -5.24 13.28
C ALA A 139 10.38 -5.51 11.81
N LEU A 140 9.18 -6.02 11.50
CA LEU A 140 8.75 -6.29 10.13
C LEU A 140 8.62 -5.02 9.28
N ARG A 141 8.28 -3.89 9.88
CA ARG A 141 8.19 -2.61 9.16
C ARG A 141 9.47 -2.31 8.40
N SER A 142 10.63 -2.46 9.04
CA SER A 142 11.94 -2.24 8.42
C SER A 142 12.26 -3.25 7.31
N ALA A 143 11.70 -4.46 7.38
CA ALA A 143 11.86 -5.47 6.33
C ALA A 143 10.96 -5.20 5.11
N PHE A 144 9.82 -4.52 5.31
CA PHE A 144 8.86 -4.22 4.24
C PHE A 144 9.09 -2.87 3.55
N GLU A 145 9.55 -1.86 4.28
CA GLU A 145 9.75 -0.50 3.73
C GLU A 145 10.54 -0.46 2.40
N PRO A 146 11.63 -1.23 2.21
CA PRO A 146 12.38 -1.19 0.95
C PRO A 146 11.65 -1.84 -0.24
N VAL A 147 10.62 -2.65 0.02
CA VAL A 147 9.91 -3.45 -1.00
C VAL A 147 8.45 -3.06 -1.17
N ALA A 148 7.93 -2.23 -0.27
CA ALA A 148 6.61 -1.64 -0.33
C ALA A 148 6.44 -0.74 -1.56
N LEU A 149 5.20 -0.55 -1.97
CA LEU A 149 4.84 0.38 -3.04
C LEU A 149 5.07 1.83 -2.59
N GLY A 150 5.60 2.65 -3.50
CA GLY A 150 5.82 4.08 -3.21
C GLY A 150 4.54 4.92 -3.23
N SER A 151 3.46 4.40 -3.83
CA SER A 151 2.16 5.07 -3.89
C SER A 151 1.03 4.21 -3.32
N THR A 152 0.08 4.87 -2.67
CA THR A 152 -1.11 4.22 -2.10
C THR A 152 -2.09 3.73 -3.17
N ASN A 153 -2.13 4.39 -4.34
CA ASN A 153 -3.08 4.01 -5.39
C ASN A 153 -2.74 2.68 -6.06
N THR A 154 -1.45 2.38 -6.25
CA THR A 154 -1.00 1.19 -6.98
C THR A 154 -1.55 -0.08 -6.35
N ILE A 155 -1.56 -0.19 -5.01
CA ILE A 155 -2.00 -1.42 -4.34
C ILE A 155 -3.45 -1.79 -4.67
N HIS A 156 -4.32 -0.78 -4.80
CA HIS A 156 -5.73 -0.97 -5.12
C HIS A 156 -5.94 -1.46 -6.55
N PHE A 157 -5.19 -0.92 -7.51
CA PHE A 157 -5.22 -1.41 -8.90
C PHE A 157 -4.70 -2.85 -9.00
N LEU A 158 -3.64 -3.18 -8.27
CA LEU A 158 -3.09 -4.54 -8.25
C LEU A 158 -4.04 -5.54 -7.58
N ALA A 159 -4.74 -5.11 -6.52
CA ALA A 159 -5.78 -5.91 -5.88
C ALA A 159 -6.95 -6.19 -6.82
N ALA A 160 -7.47 -5.15 -7.50
CA ALA A 160 -8.53 -5.30 -8.50
C ALA A 160 -8.09 -6.23 -9.64
N ALA A 161 -6.84 -6.11 -10.10
CA ALA A 161 -6.28 -7.00 -11.11
C ALA A 161 -6.26 -8.46 -10.65
N ALA A 162 -5.84 -8.72 -9.40
CA ALA A 162 -5.85 -10.05 -8.83
C ALA A 162 -7.27 -10.63 -8.69
N GLN A 163 -8.24 -9.83 -8.25
CA GLN A 163 -9.65 -10.23 -8.15
C GLN A 163 -10.25 -10.62 -9.51
N LEU A 164 -9.83 -9.95 -10.58
CA LEU A 164 -10.24 -10.26 -11.96
C LEU A 164 -9.42 -11.40 -12.59
N GLY A 165 -8.51 -12.04 -11.84
CA GLY A 165 -7.64 -13.09 -12.36
C GLY A 165 -6.67 -12.60 -13.44
N MET A 166 -6.40 -11.29 -13.49
CA MET A 166 -5.49 -10.71 -14.47
C MET A 166 -4.04 -10.96 -14.07
N GLN A 167 -3.19 -11.23 -15.06
CA GLN A 167 -1.76 -11.33 -14.82
C GLN A 167 -1.17 -9.94 -14.58
N VAL A 168 -0.32 -9.83 -13.57
CA VAL A 168 0.46 -8.63 -13.27
C VAL A 168 1.94 -8.99 -13.28
N THR A 169 2.74 -8.24 -14.05
CA THR A 169 4.20 -8.33 -14.04
C THR A 169 4.79 -7.00 -13.58
N ARG A 170 5.63 -7.01 -12.53
CA ARG A 170 6.41 -5.82 -12.16
C ARG A 170 7.55 -5.66 -13.16
N LEU A 171 7.59 -4.52 -13.86
CA LEU A 171 8.61 -4.22 -14.85
C LEU A 171 9.79 -3.42 -14.24
N ALA A 172 9.49 -2.51 -13.32
CA ALA A 172 10.45 -1.69 -12.60
C ALA A 172 9.86 -1.28 -11.23
N PRO A 173 10.57 -0.53 -10.36
CA PRO A 173 9.94 0.10 -9.20
C PRO A 173 8.70 0.93 -9.62
N ASP A 174 7.58 0.71 -8.94
CA ASP A 174 6.24 1.30 -9.20
C ASP A 174 5.62 1.14 -10.61
N LEU A 175 6.32 0.51 -11.56
CA LEU A 175 5.83 0.26 -12.92
C LEU A 175 5.39 -1.20 -13.08
N TYR A 176 4.11 -1.37 -13.42
CA TYR A 176 3.46 -2.67 -13.58
C TYR A 176 2.88 -2.84 -14.98
N LEU A 177 2.97 -4.04 -15.53
CA LEU A 177 2.22 -4.50 -16.69
C LEU A 177 1.04 -5.32 -16.19
N VAL A 178 -0.19 -4.87 -16.48
CA VAL A 178 -1.42 -5.59 -16.19
C VAL A 178 -1.98 -6.17 -17.50
N GLY A 179 -2.25 -7.47 -17.54
CA GLY A 179 -2.67 -8.20 -18.74
C GLY A 179 -1.50 -8.71 -19.59
N GLN A 180 -1.81 -9.21 -20.79
CA GLN A 180 -0.84 -9.85 -21.70
C GLN A 180 -1.04 -9.44 -23.15
N GLY A 181 0.05 -9.50 -23.93
CA GLY A 181 0.04 -9.28 -25.37
C GLY A 181 -0.58 -7.94 -25.75
N ARG A 182 -1.46 -7.95 -26.77
CA ARG A 182 -2.13 -6.73 -27.26
C ARG A 182 -3.08 -6.07 -26.26
N PHE A 183 -3.45 -6.78 -25.18
CA PHE A 183 -4.34 -6.27 -24.13
C PHE A 183 -3.57 -5.84 -22.86
N GLY A 184 -2.24 -5.94 -22.86
CA GLY A 184 -1.41 -5.49 -21.75
C GLY A 184 -1.43 -3.97 -21.62
N ARG A 185 -1.60 -3.47 -20.39
CA ARG A 185 -1.57 -2.04 -20.05
C ARG A 185 -0.46 -1.78 -19.04
N ARG A 186 0.37 -0.76 -19.31
CA ARG A 186 1.39 -0.32 -18.35
C ARG A 186 0.78 0.68 -17.39
N LEU A 187 1.03 0.51 -16.10
CA LEU A 187 0.54 1.32 -15.00
C LEU A 187 1.72 1.82 -14.17
N LEU A 188 1.79 3.14 -13.96
CA LEU A 188 2.73 3.81 -13.06
C LEU A 188 1.90 4.71 -12.13
N SER A 189 1.74 4.30 -10.87
CA SER A 189 0.76 4.89 -9.95
C SER A 189 -0.66 4.88 -10.57
N SER A 190 -1.21 6.04 -10.96
CA SER A 190 -2.49 6.17 -11.66
C SER A 190 -2.35 6.52 -13.16
N ILE A 191 -1.13 6.67 -13.67
CA ILE A 191 -0.85 6.98 -15.07
C ILE A 191 -0.72 5.67 -15.86
N THR A 192 -1.27 5.65 -17.07
CA THR A 192 -1.17 4.49 -17.97
C THR A 192 -0.49 4.84 -19.28
N ASP A 193 -0.13 3.82 -20.05
CA ASP A 193 0.26 3.94 -21.46
C ASP A 193 -0.78 4.61 -22.39
N ALA A 194 -2.04 4.72 -21.98
CA ALA A 194 -3.05 5.49 -22.72
C ALA A 194 -3.22 6.93 -22.21
N THR A 195 -2.55 7.31 -21.13
CA THR A 195 -2.60 8.68 -20.62
C THR A 195 -1.82 9.58 -21.59
N PRO A 196 -2.45 10.60 -22.23
CA PRO A 196 -1.76 11.45 -23.18
C PRO A 196 -0.64 12.24 -22.48
N ALA A 197 0.58 12.17 -23.02
CA ALA A 197 1.74 12.84 -22.41
C ALA A 197 1.54 14.37 -22.26
N ILE A 198 0.90 15.02 -23.24
CA ILE A 198 0.58 16.45 -23.18
C ILE A 198 -0.41 16.72 -22.04
N GLY A 199 -1.48 15.92 -21.94
CA GLY A 199 -2.49 16.06 -20.89
C GLY A 199 -1.91 15.86 -19.49
N ALA A 200 -1.07 14.84 -19.30
CA ALA A 200 -0.37 14.60 -18.04
C ALA A 200 0.53 15.78 -17.64
N ARG A 201 1.33 16.30 -18.59
CA ARG A 201 2.18 17.49 -18.35
C ARG A 201 1.38 18.74 -18.01
N MET A 202 0.22 18.93 -18.66
CA MET A 202 -0.67 20.05 -18.35
C MET A 202 -1.23 19.91 -16.94
N ALA A 203 -1.75 18.74 -16.57
CA ALA A 203 -2.33 18.46 -15.26
C ALA A 203 -1.32 18.61 -14.11
N GLY A 204 -0.06 18.19 -14.32
CA GLY A 204 1.00 18.33 -13.32
C GLY A 204 1.49 19.77 -13.10
N ASN A 205 1.16 20.71 -13.98
CA ASN A 205 1.51 22.12 -13.83
C ASN A 205 0.28 22.97 -13.50
N LYS A 206 0.22 23.48 -12.26
CA LYS A 206 -0.96 24.21 -11.77
C LYS A 206 -1.23 25.49 -12.55
N LEU A 207 -0.19 26.22 -12.98
CA LEU A 207 -0.33 27.44 -13.79
C LEU A 207 -0.88 27.14 -15.18
N LEU A 208 -0.29 26.17 -15.86
CA LEU A 208 -0.73 25.76 -17.19
C LEU A 208 -2.16 25.21 -17.15
N SER A 209 -2.48 24.40 -16.13
CA SER A 209 -3.84 23.90 -15.89
C SER A 209 -4.84 25.04 -15.72
N ALA A 210 -4.58 25.99 -14.82
CA ALA A 210 -5.48 27.12 -14.57
C ALA A 210 -5.65 28.01 -15.80
N GLN A 211 -4.57 28.26 -16.54
CA GLN A 211 -4.61 29.03 -17.78
C GLN A 211 -5.52 28.37 -18.83
N VAL A 212 -5.30 27.07 -19.09
CA VAL A 212 -6.08 26.33 -20.10
C VAL A 212 -7.55 26.24 -19.69
N LEU A 213 -7.83 25.86 -18.44
CA LEU A 213 -9.20 25.79 -17.94
C LEU A 213 -9.92 27.15 -18.03
N GLY A 214 -9.24 28.23 -17.65
CA GLY A 214 -9.78 29.59 -17.76
C GLY A 214 -10.05 30.02 -19.21
N GLN A 215 -9.19 29.66 -20.16
CA GLN A 215 -9.41 29.92 -21.59
C GLN A 215 -10.67 29.21 -22.13
N PHE A 216 -11.03 28.06 -21.58
CA PHE A 216 -12.25 27.33 -21.91
C PHE A 216 -13.46 27.76 -21.06
N GLY A 217 -13.35 28.84 -20.27
CA GLY A 217 -14.46 29.37 -19.46
C GLY A 217 -14.76 28.59 -18.19
N MET A 218 -13.90 27.65 -17.80
CA MET A 218 -14.05 26.92 -16.54
C MET A 218 -13.69 27.82 -15.35
N PRO A 219 -14.42 27.73 -14.22
CA PRO A 219 -14.11 28.51 -13.04
C PRO A 219 -12.74 28.09 -12.49
N VAL A 220 -11.82 29.04 -12.42
CA VAL A 220 -10.48 28.86 -11.83
C VAL A 220 -10.25 29.90 -10.74
N PRO A 221 -9.56 29.54 -9.63
CA PRO A 221 -9.19 30.52 -8.62
C PRO A 221 -8.37 31.65 -9.23
N PHE A 222 -8.74 32.88 -8.88
CA PHE A 222 -7.90 34.03 -9.17
C PHE A 222 -6.58 33.86 -8.41
N HIS A 223 -5.47 33.87 -9.15
CA HIS A 223 -4.14 33.62 -8.63
C HIS A 223 -3.13 34.59 -9.21
N ILE A 224 -2.05 34.83 -8.46
CA ILE A 224 -0.94 35.70 -8.83
C ILE A 224 0.36 34.92 -8.58
N VAL A 225 1.23 34.84 -9.59
CA VAL A 225 2.58 34.30 -9.45
C VAL A 225 3.47 35.34 -8.78
N VAL A 226 4.27 34.87 -7.82
CA VAL A 226 5.13 35.71 -6.99
C VAL A 226 6.51 35.08 -6.87
N GLU A 227 7.53 35.95 -6.85
CA GLU A 227 8.95 35.60 -6.79
C GLU A 227 9.65 36.16 -5.54
N SER A 228 8.91 36.86 -4.68
CA SER A 228 9.41 37.30 -3.38
C SER A 228 8.33 37.26 -2.29
N GLU A 229 8.78 37.30 -1.05
CA GLU A 229 7.93 37.36 0.13
C GLU A 229 7.03 38.61 0.11
N GLU A 230 7.58 39.76 -0.30
CA GLU A 230 6.87 41.04 -0.45
C GLU A 230 5.80 40.95 -1.53
N GLN A 231 6.13 40.32 -2.67
CA GLN A 231 5.15 40.09 -3.74
C GLN A 231 4.02 39.17 -3.26
N ALA A 232 4.32 38.14 -2.46
CA ALA A 232 3.32 37.25 -1.89
C ALA A 232 2.34 38.00 -0.99
N VAL A 233 2.85 38.88 -0.12
CA VAL A 233 2.01 39.71 0.77
C VAL A 233 1.17 40.71 -0.03
N ALA A 234 1.77 41.38 -1.01
CA ALA A 234 1.05 42.31 -1.88
C ALA A 234 -0.06 41.60 -2.70
N ALA A 235 0.25 40.41 -3.23
CA ALA A 235 -0.72 39.57 -3.92
C ALA A 235 -1.87 39.16 -2.99
N ALA A 236 -1.57 38.74 -1.76
CA ALA A 236 -2.58 38.39 -0.77
C ALA A 236 -3.50 39.58 -0.43
N GLY A 237 -2.93 40.78 -0.29
CA GLY A 237 -3.71 42.01 -0.10
C GLY A 237 -4.63 42.33 -1.27
N LYS A 238 -4.16 42.12 -2.51
CA LYS A 238 -4.96 42.33 -3.74
C LYS A 238 -6.08 41.31 -3.92
N ILE A 239 -5.80 40.04 -3.61
CA ILE A 239 -6.77 38.93 -3.71
C ILE A 239 -7.81 38.99 -2.58
N GLY A 240 -7.40 39.46 -1.40
CA GLY A 240 -8.19 39.48 -0.19
C GLY A 240 -8.17 38.13 0.55
N TYR A 241 -7.98 38.19 1.87
CA TYR A 241 -7.94 37.01 2.74
C TYR A 241 -9.29 36.26 2.83
N PRO A 242 -9.31 34.97 3.20
CA PRO A 242 -8.15 34.09 3.29
C PRO A 242 -7.55 33.73 1.92
N VAL A 243 -6.26 33.37 1.90
CA VAL A 243 -5.52 32.96 0.70
C VAL A 243 -4.82 31.61 0.89
N VAL A 244 -4.39 31.02 -0.23
CA VAL A 244 -3.54 29.83 -0.29
C VAL A 244 -2.22 30.21 -0.93
N VAL A 245 -1.11 29.71 -0.39
CA VAL A 245 0.24 29.82 -0.97
C VAL A 245 0.71 28.43 -1.35
N LYS A 246 1.18 28.24 -2.59
CA LYS A 246 1.66 26.94 -3.07
C LYS A 246 2.71 27.05 -4.18
N PRO A 247 3.64 26.08 -4.31
CA PRO A 247 4.53 25.97 -5.45
C PRO A 247 3.74 25.67 -6.73
N ALA A 248 4.18 26.25 -7.85
CA ALA A 248 3.52 26.10 -9.14
C ALA A 248 3.68 24.69 -9.76
N GLY A 249 4.84 24.06 -9.55
CA GLY A 249 5.21 22.78 -10.19
C GLY A 249 5.18 21.54 -9.30
N GLU A 250 4.84 21.66 -8.01
CA GLU A 250 4.80 20.50 -7.11
C GLU A 250 3.46 19.76 -7.20
N GLU A 251 3.48 18.45 -7.04
CA GLU A 251 2.29 17.60 -6.93
C GLU A 251 2.00 17.20 -5.48
N GLN A 252 0.91 16.45 -5.26
CA GLN A 252 0.60 15.77 -3.98
C GLN A 252 0.52 16.69 -2.74
N GLY A 253 0.18 17.97 -2.92
CA GLY A 253 0.01 18.90 -1.80
C GLY A 253 1.30 19.36 -1.12
N ARG A 254 2.48 19.02 -1.66
CA ARG A 254 3.77 19.47 -1.10
C ARG A 254 3.90 20.98 -1.18
N GLY A 255 4.25 21.60 -0.06
CA GLY A 255 4.38 23.05 0.07
C GLY A 255 3.07 23.84 -0.04
N VAL A 256 1.90 23.20 0.10
CA VAL A 256 0.61 23.90 0.05
C VAL A 256 0.21 24.39 1.44
N PHE A 257 -0.03 25.69 1.58
CA PHE A 257 -0.48 26.34 2.80
C PHE A 257 -1.80 27.06 2.55
N ALA A 258 -2.88 26.55 3.12
CA ALA A 258 -4.23 27.07 2.90
C ALA A 258 -4.78 27.81 4.12
N GLY A 259 -5.83 28.61 3.92
CA GLY A 259 -6.54 29.29 5.01
C GLY A 259 -5.72 30.41 5.67
N LEU A 260 -4.74 30.97 4.97
CA LEU A 260 -3.87 32.02 5.50
C LEU A 260 -4.67 33.32 5.63
N ARG A 261 -4.61 33.96 6.80
CA ARG A 261 -5.47 35.12 7.16
C ARG A 261 -4.69 36.37 7.57
N SER A 262 -3.36 36.33 7.52
CA SER A 262 -2.49 37.44 7.89
C SER A 262 -1.24 37.50 7.03
N GLU A 263 -0.63 38.69 6.91
CA GLU A 263 0.64 38.86 6.21
C GLU A 263 1.73 37.95 6.79
N SER A 264 1.83 37.87 8.12
CA SER A 264 2.80 36.99 8.80
C SER A 264 2.63 35.51 8.44
N SER A 265 1.39 35.05 8.26
CA SER A 265 1.13 33.67 7.82
C SER A 265 1.52 33.46 6.35
N VAL A 266 1.29 34.45 5.49
CA VAL A 266 1.70 34.43 4.07
C VAL A 266 3.21 34.42 3.92
N ARG A 267 3.93 35.26 4.68
CA ARG A 267 5.40 35.32 4.66
C ARG A 267 6.03 33.97 4.99
N ARG A 268 5.58 33.36 6.10
CA ARG A 268 6.04 32.01 6.49
C ARG A 268 5.72 30.95 5.44
N ALA A 269 4.50 30.96 4.91
CA ALA A 269 4.07 30.01 3.88
C ALA A 269 4.89 30.16 2.59
N TYR A 270 5.19 31.38 2.16
CA TYR A 270 6.02 31.65 0.99
C TYR A 270 7.43 31.08 1.18
N ASN A 271 8.08 31.35 2.31
CA ASN A 271 9.45 30.88 2.57
C ASN A 271 9.56 29.36 2.61
N GLU A 272 8.52 28.65 3.03
CA GLU A 272 8.47 27.19 2.97
C GLU A 272 8.14 26.69 1.56
N ALA A 273 7.17 27.30 0.87
CA ALA A 273 6.80 26.91 -0.49
C ALA A 273 7.93 27.14 -1.51
N ALA A 274 8.66 28.24 -1.40
CA ALA A 274 9.76 28.61 -2.30
C ALA A 274 10.97 27.65 -2.22
N ARG A 275 11.05 26.79 -1.19
CA ARG A 275 12.09 25.75 -1.11
C ARG A 275 11.91 24.64 -2.12
N PHE A 276 10.69 24.43 -2.61
CA PHE A 276 10.38 23.35 -3.54
C PHE A 276 10.54 23.75 -5.01
N ASN A 277 10.29 25.02 -5.34
CA ASN A 277 10.35 25.51 -6.72
C ASN A 277 10.60 27.02 -6.78
N SER A 278 11.14 27.53 -7.89
CA SER A 278 11.40 28.96 -8.07
C SER A 278 10.13 29.80 -8.23
N ALA A 279 9.05 29.21 -8.77
CA ALA A 279 7.77 29.90 -8.96
C ALA A 279 6.73 29.48 -7.90
N THR A 280 6.29 30.46 -7.09
CA THR A 280 5.22 30.30 -6.09
C THR A 280 3.98 31.08 -6.54
N MET A 281 2.79 30.60 -6.19
CA MET A 281 1.54 31.31 -6.44
C MET A 281 0.77 31.59 -5.16
N VAL A 282 0.09 32.73 -5.15
CA VAL A 282 -0.93 33.09 -4.17
C VAL A 282 -2.29 33.03 -4.85
N GLU A 283 -3.25 32.31 -4.29
CA GLU A 283 -4.61 32.18 -4.83
C GLU A 283 -5.67 32.42 -3.75
N LYS A 284 -6.88 32.76 -4.19
CA LYS A 284 -8.02 32.90 -3.28
C LYS A 284 -8.34 31.55 -2.61
N HIS A 285 -8.47 31.54 -1.28
CA HIS A 285 -8.98 30.38 -0.58
C HIS A 285 -10.50 30.32 -0.69
N TYR A 286 -11.01 29.19 -1.14
CA TYR A 286 -12.43 28.86 -1.15
C TYR A 286 -12.68 27.74 -0.15
N HIS A 287 -13.72 27.91 0.66
CA HIS A 287 -14.17 26.87 1.58
C HIS A 287 -14.95 25.82 0.79
N GLY A 288 -14.55 24.55 0.96
CA GLY A 288 -15.27 23.39 0.46
C GLY A 288 -15.69 22.48 1.63
N GLU A 289 -16.57 21.52 1.35
CA GLU A 289 -16.94 20.42 2.26
C GLU A 289 -15.87 19.33 2.31
#